data_AF-A0A812DNL0-F1
#
_entry.id   AF-A0A812DNL0-F1
#
_cell.length_a   1.000
_cell.length_b   1.000
_cell.length_c   1.000
_cell.angle_alpha   90.00
_cell.angle_beta   90.00
_cell.angle_gamma   90.00
#
_symmetry.space_group_name_H-M   'P 1'
#
loop_
_entity.id
_entity.type
_entity.pdbx_description
1 polymer ?
#
loop_
_entity_poly.entity_id
_entity_poly.type
_entity_poly.pdbx_seq_one_letter_code
_entity_poly.pdbx_strand_id
1 'polypeptide(L)'
;MNRHRHQQRAQRLPRQALHRRRNGNELTVARLQELLTEDPNTITFSLSSSQPSLKRLLNQPFDYGFAELFVKVLKKSMKSVSLTEKNNEILSLLLHTKFPLYISQLIAEINLSNEGLVEFLSNIMYILKTILSHNPKKEKIAIVKAIGLPTGHWFKCPKGHFYVIGECGGAMQRANCPECGLTIGGENHALESGNTLASEMDGARYAAWSDQANMENYVFDNI
;
A
#
# COMPACT_ATOMS: atom_id res chain seq x y z
N MET A 1 -55.48 31.34 58.96
CA MET A 1 -54.95 29.99 59.31
C MET A 1 -54.07 29.49 58.18
N ASN A 2 -52.81 29.27 58.49
CA ASN A 2 -51.77 28.66 57.65
C ASN A 2 -52.21 27.34 56.99
N ARG A 3 -51.75 27.09 55.76
CA ARG A 3 -50.69 26.07 55.51
C ARG A 3 -50.27 26.07 54.03
N HIS A 4 -49.09 26.63 53.82
CA HIS A 4 -48.20 26.36 52.69
C HIS A 4 -47.93 24.85 52.57
N ARG A 5 -48.03 24.31 51.35
CA ARG A 5 -47.26 23.13 50.94
C ARG A 5 -46.43 23.47 49.72
N HIS A 6 -45.14 23.64 50.00
CA HIS A 6 -44.04 23.64 49.06
C HIS A 6 -44.07 22.37 48.19
N GLN A 7 -44.19 22.53 46.88
CA GLN A 7 -43.69 21.53 45.94
C GLN A 7 -42.25 21.89 45.56
N GLN A 8 -41.38 20.89 45.68
CA GLN A 8 -39.95 20.99 45.58
C GLN A 8 -39.46 21.12 44.13
N ARG A 9 -38.31 21.77 44.02
CA ARG A 9 -37.57 22.17 42.82
C ARG A 9 -37.27 21.02 41.83
N ALA A 10 -37.28 21.35 40.55
CA ALA A 10 -36.31 20.83 39.59
C ALA A 10 -35.62 22.03 38.91
N GLN A 11 -34.50 22.46 39.47
CA GLN A 11 -33.64 23.47 38.85
C GLN A 11 -32.88 22.81 37.70
N ARG A 12 -32.98 23.39 36.49
CA ARG A 12 -32.16 23.00 35.34
C ARG A 12 -30.69 23.22 35.70
N LEU A 13 -29.93 22.13 35.80
CA LEU A 13 -28.48 22.18 35.87
C LEU A 13 -27.94 22.78 34.56
N PRO A 14 -26.91 23.66 34.62
CA PRO A 14 -26.29 24.19 33.41
C PRO A 14 -25.66 23.03 32.63
N ARG A 15 -25.88 23.02 31.30
CA ARG A 15 -25.16 22.16 30.36
C ARG A 15 -23.67 22.49 30.47
N GLN A 16 -22.97 21.82 31.37
CA GLN A 16 -21.52 21.81 31.38
C GLN A 16 -21.09 21.25 30.02
N ALA A 17 -20.35 22.07 29.28
CA ALA A 17 -19.69 21.67 28.06
C ALA A 17 -18.91 20.38 28.33
N LEU A 18 -19.40 19.28 27.77
CA LEU A 18 -18.62 18.08 27.57
C LEU A 18 -17.49 18.47 26.61
N HIS A 19 -16.39 18.99 27.16
CA HIS A 19 -15.09 18.85 26.55
C HIS A 19 -14.81 17.34 26.44
N ARG A 20 -15.33 16.75 25.35
CA ARG A 20 -14.81 15.50 24.83
C ARG A 20 -13.33 15.73 24.62
N ARG A 21 -12.52 15.09 25.48
CA ARG A 21 -11.09 14.88 25.24
C ARG A 21 -10.97 14.41 23.79
N ARG A 22 -10.40 15.25 22.91
CA ARG A 22 -10.06 14.86 21.54
C ARG A 22 -9.10 13.68 21.68
N ASN A 23 -9.47 12.53 21.14
CA ASN A 23 -8.54 11.41 20.99
C ASN A 23 -7.32 11.94 20.23
N GLY A 24 -6.12 11.84 20.81
CA GLY A 24 -4.87 12.31 20.21
C GLY A 24 -4.50 11.66 18.87
N ASN A 25 -5.28 10.65 18.44
CA ASN A 25 -5.05 9.85 17.22
C ASN A 25 -6.20 9.97 16.21
N GLU A 26 -7.06 10.98 16.31
CA GLU A 26 -8.14 11.20 15.34
C GLU A 26 -7.65 12.01 14.13
N LEU A 27 -7.61 11.38 12.97
CA LEU A 27 -7.35 12.05 11.70
C LEU A 27 -8.65 12.73 11.24
N THR A 28 -8.59 14.04 11.02
CA THR A 28 -9.67 14.88 10.49
C THR A 28 -9.18 15.62 9.25
N VAL A 29 -10.08 16.21 8.46
CA VAL A 29 -9.70 17.05 7.30
C VAL A 29 -8.84 18.23 7.75
N ALA A 30 -9.18 18.87 8.87
CA ALA A 30 -8.36 19.94 9.45
C ALA A 30 -6.95 19.45 9.80
N ARG A 31 -6.84 18.25 10.39
CA ARG A 31 -5.54 17.66 10.69
C ARG A 31 -4.73 17.34 9.42
N LEU A 32 -5.37 16.85 8.36
CA LEU A 32 -4.70 16.63 7.06
C LEU A 32 -4.15 17.95 6.48
N GLN A 33 -4.88 19.06 6.64
CA GLN A 33 -4.43 20.37 6.20
C GLN A 33 -3.19 20.84 6.98
N GLU A 34 -3.17 20.65 8.30
CA GLU A 34 -1.99 20.93 9.14
C GLU A 34 -0.79 20.07 8.72
N LEU A 35 -1.00 18.80 8.41
CA LEU A 35 0.08 17.89 7.99
C LEU A 35 0.79 18.34 6.70
N LEU A 36 0.16 19.13 5.83
CA LEU A 36 0.83 19.62 4.63
C LEU A 36 2.04 20.51 4.93
N THR A 37 2.10 21.15 6.10
CA THR A 37 3.25 21.98 6.49
C THR A 37 4.35 21.18 7.20
N GLU A 38 4.05 19.98 7.68
CA GLU A 38 4.96 19.12 8.44
C GLU A 38 5.98 18.39 7.56
N ASP A 39 7.07 17.89 8.16
CA ASP A 39 8.06 17.08 7.43
C ASP A 39 7.53 15.66 7.08
N PRO A 40 8.10 14.97 6.08
CA PRO A 40 7.65 13.65 5.65
C PRO A 40 7.56 12.58 6.76
N ASN A 41 8.44 12.63 7.76
CA ASN A 41 8.46 11.62 8.83
C ASN A 41 7.29 11.84 9.79
N THR A 42 7.02 13.10 10.15
CA THR A 42 5.88 13.49 10.99
C THR A 42 4.56 13.12 10.31
N ILE A 43 4.44 13.35 9.00
CA ILE A 43 3.25 12.95 8.23
C ILE A 43 3.09 11.43 8.27
N THR A 44 4.14 10.68 7.90
CA THR A 44 4.09 9.21 7.88
C THR A 44 3.72 8.65 9.26
N PHE A 45 4.32 9.18 10.32
CA PHE A 45 4.00 8.78 11.68
C PHE A 45 2.53 9.04 12.00
N SER A 46 2.03 10.26 11.75
CA SER A 46 0.64 10.65 12.02
C SER A 46 -0.39 9.81 11.26
N LEU A 47 -0.13 9.51 9.98
CA LEU A 47 -0.99 8.64 9.18
C LEU A 47 -0.97 7.20 9.71
N SER A 48 0.22 6.68 10.02
CA SER A 48 0.40 5.30 10.51
C SER A 48 -0.22 5.07 11.90
N SER A 49 -0.09 6.03 12.81
CA SER A 49 -0.63 5.93 14.18
C SER A 49 -2.16 6.10 14.22
N SER A 50 -2.74 6.62 13.14
CA SER A 50 -4.16 6.94 13.02
C SER A 50 -4.89 6.04 12.02
N GLN A 51 -4.37 4.83 11.72
CA GLN A 51 -4.96 3.92 10.71
C GLN A 51 -6.48 3.68 10.86
N PRO A 52 -7.06 3.49 12.07
CA PRO A 52 -8.50 3.30 12.20
C PRO A 52 -9.34 4.50 11.74
N SER A 53 -8.91 5.72 12.07
CA SER A 53 -9.60 6.95 11.66
C SER A 53 -9.36 7.26 10.18
N LEU A 54 -8.16 7.01 9.68
CA LEU A 54 -7.82 7.08 8.26
C LEU A 54 -8.69 6.11 7.43
N LYS A 55 -8.79 4.83 7.84
CA LYS A 55 -9.64 3.84 7.17
C LYS A 55 -11.09 4.29 7.12
N ARG A 56 -11.59 4.89 8.19
CA ARG A 56 -12.97 5.42 8.25
C ARG A 56 -13.18 6.55 7.25
N LEU A 57 -12.26 7.53 7.20
CA LEU A 57 -12.32 8.63 6.23
C LEU A 57 -12.34 8.12 4.78
N LEU A 58 -11.44 7.19 4.45
CA LEU A 58 -11.29 6.64 3.10
C LEU A 58 -12.47 5.75 2.65
N ASN A 59 -13.34 5.34 3.58
CA ASN A 59 -14.54 4.57 3.28
C ASN A 59 -15.81 5.42 3.19
N GLN A 60 -15.73 6.71 3.55
CA GLN A 60 -16.83 7.65 3.39
C GLN A 60 -16.74 8.35 2.02
N PRO A 61 -17.87 8.72 1.40
CA PRO A 61 -17.85 9.57 0.22
C PRO A 61 -17.10 10.87 0.50
N PHE A 62 -16.29 11.32 -0.45
CA PHE A 62 -15.53 12.55 -0.37
C PHE A 62 -15.54 13.30 -1.71
N ASP A 63 -15.32 14.60 -1.65
CA ASP A 63 -15.27 15.47 -2.82
C ASP A 63 -13.84 15.57 -3.39
N TYR A 64 -13.70 16.30 -4.51
CA TYR A 64 -12.41 16.58 -5.13
C TYR A 64 -11.45 17.30 -4.18
N GLY A 65 -11.94 18.23 -3.35
CA GLY A 65 -11.09 19.01 -2.44
C GLY A 65 -10.41 18.13 -1.38
N PHE A 66 -11.16 17.19 -0.79
CA PHE A 66 -10.58 16.18 0.09
C PHE A 66 -9.60 15.27 -0.65
N ALA A 67 -9.98 14.78 -1.84
CA ALA A 67 -9.12 13.89 -2.62
C ALA A 67 -7.78 14.56 -2.93
N GLU A 68 -7.81 15.81 -3.39
CA GLU A 68 -6.62 16.60 -3.70
C GLU A 68 -5.75 16.81 -2.47
N LEU A 69 -6.34 17.25 -1.35
CA LEU A 69 -5.63 17.42 -0.08
C LEU A 69 -4.95 16.12 0.35
N PHE A 70 -5.72 15.03 0.39
CA PHE A 70 -5.24 13.74 0.88
C PHE A 70 -4.11 13.19 0.01
N VAL A 71 -4.23 13.29 -1.31
CA VAL A 71 -3.22 12.84 -2.27
C VAL A 71 -1.93 13.66 -2.14
N LYS A 72 -2.01 14.98 -1.88
CA LYS A 72 -0.83 15.82 -1.59
C LYS A 72 -0.14 15.41 -0.28
N VAL A 73 -0.92 15.17 0.78
CA VAL A 73 -0.39 14.68 2.06
C VAL A 73 0.32 13.34 1.87
N LEU A 74 -0.31 12.41 1.16
CA LEU A 74 0.24 11.09 0.89
C LEU A 74 1.52 11.16 0.04
N LYS A 75 1.54 11.98 -1.02
CA LYS A 75 2.75 12.24 -1.83
C LYS A 75 3.91 12.75 -0.97
N LYS A 76 3.64 13.65 -0.02
CA LYS A 76 4.67 14.17 0.90
C LYS A 76 5.13 13.11 1.90
N SER A 77 4.21 12.30 2.44
CA SER A 77 4.49 11.15 3.31
C SER A 77 5.48 10.17 2.66
N MET A 78 5.26 9.84 1.38
CA MET A 78 6.10 8.90 0.62
C MET A 78 7.56 9.37 0.40
N LYS A 79 7.89 10.63 0.72
CA LYS A 79 9.27 11.13 0.72
C LYS A 79 10.05 10.73 1.98
N SER A 80 9.40 10.14 2.98
CA SER A 80 10.05 9.64 4.20
C SER A 80 10.84 8.37 3.88
N VAL A 81 12.17 8.48 3.90
CA VAL A 81 13.09 7.36 3.67
C VAL A 81 13.19 6.44 4.89
N SER A 82 13.03 6.99 6.10
CA SER A 82 13.16 6.24 7.36
C SER A 82 11.93 5.44 7.74
N LEU A 83 10.76 5.74 7.17
CA LEU A 83 9.47 5.12 7.52
C LEU A 83 8.80 4.42 6.33
N THR A 84 9.60 3.86 5.41
CA THR A 84 9.13 3.15 4.21
C THR A 84 8.13 2.03 4.51
N GLU A 85 8.37 1.22 5.56
CA GLU A 85 7.44 0.15 5.95
C GLU A 85 6.07 0.69 6.36
N LYS A 86 6.02 1.78 7.13
CA LYS A 86 4.78 2.45 7.53
C LYS A 86 4.05 3.04 6.32
N ASN A 87 4.79 3.64 5.38
CA ASN A 87 4.21 4.11 4.12
C ASN A 87 3.59 2.94 3.34
N ASN A 88 4.23 1.79 3.28
CA ASN A 88 3.68 0.59 2.62
C ASN A 88 2.40 0.09 3.31
N GLU A 89 2.31 0.13 4.64
CA GLU A 89 1.08 -0.19 5.36
C GLU A 89 -0.06 0.79 5.02
N ILE A 90 0.23 2.09 4.93
CA ILE A 90 -0.73 3.11 4.51
C ILE A 90 -1.21 2.87 3.07
N LEU A 91 -0.29 2.54 2.17
CA LEU A 91 -0.61 2.22 0.77
C LEU A 91 -1.48 0.96 0.66
N SER A 92 -1.15 -0.10 1.40
CA SER A 92 -1.98 -1.31 1.46
C SER A 92 -3.36 -1.00 2.03
N LEU A 93 -3.46 -0.15 3.05
CA LEU A 93 -4.75 0.28 3.60
C LEU A 93 -5.61 0.97 2.53
N LEU A 94 -5.03 1.81 1.67
CA LEU A 94 -5.76 2.49 0.60
C LEU A 94 -6.43 1.52 -0.37
N LEU A 95 -5.69 0.48 -0.80
CA LEU A 95 -6.21 -0.57 -1.69
C LEU A 95 -7.38 -1.34 -1.08
N HIS A 96 -7.46 -1.40 0.25
CA HIS A 96 -8.51 -2.07 0.99
C HIS A 96 -9.61 -1.12 1.54
N THR A 97 -9.76 0.05 0.93
CA THR A 97 -10.84 1.02 1.22
C THR A 97 -11.65 1.34 -0.02
N LYS A 98 -12.72 2.12 0.12
CA LYS A 98 -13.48 2.66 -1.03
C LYS A 98 -12.78 3.82 -1.76
N PHE A 99 -11.60 4.25 -1.30
CA PHE A 99 -10.85 5.34 -1.90
C PHE A 99 -10.61 5.15 -3.41
N PRO A 100 -10.13 3.98 -3.91
CA PRO A 100 -9.92 3.78 -5.35
C PRO A 100 -11.22 3.92 -6.17
N LEU A 101 -12.34 3.42 -5.63
CA LEU A 101 -13.65 3.53 -6.27
C LEU A 101 -14.09 4.99 -6.39
N TYR A 102 -13.97 5.77 -5.31
CA TYR A 102 -14.35 7.20 -5.32
C TYR A 102 -13.42 8.03 -6.21
N ILE A 103 -12.11 7.72 -6.24
CA ILE A 103 -11.18 8.38 -7.17
C ILE A 103 -11.56 8.10 -8.61
N SER A 104 -11.92 6.84 -8.94
CA SER A 104 -12.38 6.49 -10.29
C SER A 104 -13.65 7.24 -10.68
N GLN A 105 -14.59 7.42 -9.75
CA GLN A 105 -15.82 8.18 -9.99
C GLN A 105 -15.52 9.67 -10.20
N LEU A 106 -14.70 10.26 -9.34
CA LEU A 106 -14.27 11.67 -9.48
C LEU A 106 -13.60 11.91 -10.84
N ILE A 107 -12.67 11.04 -11.25
CA ILE A 107 -11.99 11.18 -12.56
C ILE A 107 -12.98 11.10 -13.73
N ALA A 108 -14.00 10.23 -13.65
CA ALA A 108 -15.01 10.09 -14.69
C ALA A 108 -15.95 11.30 -14.79
N GLU A 109 -16.14 12.03 -13.69
CA GLU A 109 -17.04 13.18 -13.60
C GLU A 109 -16.34 14.53 -13.89
N ILE A 110 -15.01 14.57 -13.93
CA ILE A 110 -14.25 15.80 -14.12
C ILE A 110 -14.19 16.20 -15.60
N ASN A 111 -14.68 17.40 -15.91
CA ASN A 111 -14.58 18.00 -17.24
C ASN A 111 -13.22 18.70 -17.41
N LEU A 112 -12.52 18.36 -18.49
CA LEU A 112 -11.09 18.59 -18.70
C LEU A 112 -10.75 20.04 -19.08
N SER A 113 -10.44 20.91 -18.11
CA SER A 113 -9.85 22.24 -18.41
C SER A 113 -9.15 22.96 -17.25
N ASN A 114 -8.61 22.28 -16.23
CA ASN A 114 -8.03 22.94 -15.05
C ASN A 114 -6.60 22.45 -14.72
N GLU A 115 -5.67 23.38 -14.48
CA GLU A 115 -4.29 23.08 -14.04
C GLU A 115 -4.24 22.25 -12.74
N GLY A 116 -5.20 22.46 -11.82
CA GLY A 116 -5.28 21.69 -10.58
C GLY A 116 -5.48 20.18 -10.83
N LEU A 117 -6.16 19.82 -11.91
CA LEU A 117 -6.39 18.43 -12.29
C LEU A 117 -5.09 17.74 -12.73
N VAL A 118 -4.21 18.45 -13.44
CA VAL A 118 -2.94 17.88 -13.93
C VAL A 118 -2.06 17.48 -12.74
N GLU A 119 -1.94 18.34 -11.73
CA GLU A 119 -1.18 18.01 -10.52
C GLU A 119 -1.85 16.88 -9.73
N PHE A 120 -3.20 16.88 -9.63
CA PHE A 120 -3.93 15.79 -8.99
C PHE A 120 -3.67 14.43 -9.67
N LEU A 121 -3.80 14.36 -10.99
CA LEU A 121 -3.54 13.15 -11.77
C LEU A 121 -2.08 12.71 -11.68
N SER A 122 -1.13 13.65 -11.75
CA SER A 122 0.30 13.38 -11.55
C SER A 122 0.57 12.74 -10.19
N ASN A 123 -0.09 13.22 -9.14
CA ASN A 123 0.05 12.67 -7.80
C ASN A 123 -0.57 11.28 -7.68
N ILE A 124 -1.74 11.04 -8.29
CA ILE A 124 -2.34 9.70 -8.39
C ILE A 124 -1.40 8.74 -9.12
N MET A 125 -0.85 9.15 -10.27
CA MET A 125 0.11 8.33 -11.02
C MET A 125 1.36 8.00 -10.20
N TYR A 126 1.88 8.96 -9.42
CA TYR A 126 3.01 8.73 -8.52
C TYR A 126 2.69 7.71 -7.42
N ILE A 127 1.50 7.81 -6.81
CA ILE A 127 1.03 6.83 -5.81
C ILE A 127 0.92 5.44 -6.43
N LEU A 128 0.27 5.32 -7.60
CA LEU A 128 0.09 4.04 -8.30
C LEU A 128 1.43 3.40 -8.64
N LYS A 129 2.37 4.16 -9.18
CA LYS A 129 3.74 3.69 -9.44
C LYS A 129 4.39 3.17 -8.17
N THR A 130 4.23 3.90 -7.06
CA THR A 130 4.81 3.51 -5.76
C THR A 130 4.21 2.21 -5.23
N ILE A 131 2.88 2.05 -5.32
CA ILE A 131 2.18 0.81 -4.95
C ILE A 131 2.71 -0.38 -5.76
N LEU A 132 2.81 -0.24 -7.08
CA LEU A 132 3.31 -1.29 -7.97
C LEU A 132 4.75 -1.69 -7.61
N SER A 133 5.60 -0.73 -7.22
CA SER A 133 6.99 -1.01 -6.82
C SER A 133 7.14 -1.58 -5.40
N HIS A 134 6.18 -1.37 -4.49
CA HIS A 134 6.33 -1.69 -3.06
C HIS A 134 5.37 -2.77 -2.54
N ASN A 135 4.83 -3.56 -3.47
CA ASN A 135 3.80 -4.58 -3.24
C ASN A 135 4.04 -5.41 -1.94
N PRO A 136 3.14 -5.36 -0.94
CA PRO A 136 3.33 -6.01 0.35
C PRO A 136 3.32 -7.54 0.22
N LYS A 137 3.98 -8.24 1.17
CA LYS A 137 4.08 -9.72 1.20
C LYS A 137 2.73 -10.44 0.99
N LYS A 138 1.62 -9.88 1.48
CA LYS A 138 0.27 -10.46 1.32
C LYS A 138 -0.24 -10.42 -0.12
N GLU A 139 0.04 -9.35 -0.84
CA GLU A 139 -0.33 -9.22 -2.26
C GLU A 139 0.59 -10.06 -3.14
N LYS A 140 1.87 -10.18 -2.78
CA LYS A 140 2.78 -11.17 -3.38
C LYS A 140 2.23 -12.60 -3.26
N ILE A 141 1.75 -13.00 -2.08
CA ILE A 141 1.13 -14.33 -1.87
C ILE A 141 -0.10 -14.52 -2.77
N ALA A 142 -0.94 -13.50 -2.95
CA ALA A 142 -2.11 -13.59 -3.83
C ALA A 142 -1.71 -13.79 -5.30
N ILE A 143 -0.68 -13.06 -5.77
CA ILE A 143 -0.13 -13.19 -7.12
C ILE A 143 0.48 -14.57 -7.34
N VAL A 144 1.31 -15.05 -6.40
CA VAL A 144 1.93 -16.39 -6.45
C VAL A 144 0.86 -17.48 -6.52
N LYS A 145 -0.18 -17.38 -5.68
CA LYS A 145 -1.29 -18.32 -5.67
C LYS A 145 -2.09 -18.30 -6.98
N ALA A 146 -2.27 -17.14 -7.59
CA ALA A 146 -2.99 -17.01 -8.85
C ALA A 146 -2.22 -17.59 -10.05
N ILE A 147 -0.88 -17.49 -10.04
CA ILE A 147 -0.01 -18.05 -11.09
C ILE A 147 0.18 -19.56 -10.93
N GLY A 148 0.14 -20.07 -9.70
CA GLY A 148 0.08 -21.51 -9.44
C GLY A 148 1.35 -22.30 -9.74
N LEU A 149 2.50 -21.63 -9.88
CA LEU A 149 3.80 -22.28 -10.05
C LEU A 149 4.35 -22.76 -8.69
N PRO A 150 5.09 -23.89 -8.65
CA PRO A 150 5.83 -24.32 -7.45
C PRO A 150 6.86 -23.28 -6.98
N THR A 151 7.40 -23.45 -5.78
CA THR A 151 8.47 -22.58 -5.25
C THR A 151 9.74 -22.66 -6.10
N GLY A 152 10.41 -21.54 -6.34
CA GLY A 152 11.69 -21.44 -7.06
C GLY A 152 11.57 -20.95 -8.50
N HIS A 153 10.38 -20.50 -8.93
CA HIS A 153 10.09 -20.09 -10.30
C HIS A 153 10.09 -18.57 -10.52
N TRP A 154 10.30 -17.78 -9.46
CA TRP A 154 10.26 -16.32 -9.50
C TRP A 154 11.67 -15.72 -9.59
N PHE A 155 11.84 -14.77 -10.51
CA PHE A 155 13.13 -14.12 -10.80
C PHE A 155 12.97 -12.61 -10.93
N LYS A 156 14.09 -11.89 -10.90
CA LYS A 156 14.20 -10.45 -11.10
C LYS A 156 15.19 -10.12 -12.21
N CYS A 157 14.85 -9.13 -13.03
CA CYS A 157 15.80 -8.54 -13.97
C CYS A 157 16.85 -7.68 -13.24
N PRO A 158 17.91 -7.18 -13.91
CA PRO A 158 18.93 -6.34 -13.28
C PRO A 158 18.40 -5.06 -12.61
N LYS A 159 17.20 -4.59 -13.00
CA LYS A 159 16.52 -3.44 -12.37
C LYS A 159 15.52 -3.82 -11.27
N GLY A 160 15.37 -5.11 -10.97
CA GLY A 160 14.51 -5.60 -9.88
C GLY A 160 13.06 -5.91 -10.25
N HIS A 161 12.68 -5.85 -11.52
CA HIS A 161 11.33 -6.21 -11.98
C HIS A 161 11.12 -7.73 -11.96
N PHE A 162 10.00 -8.18 -11.42
CA PHE A 162 9.69 -9.59 -11.25
C PHE A 162 9.24 -10.23 -12.56
N TYR A 163 9.69 -11.46 -12.80
CA TYR A 163 9.19 -12.33 -13.87
C TYR A 163 9.23 -13.79 -13.40
N VAL A 164 8.62 -14.69 -14.17
CA VAL A 164 8.62 -16.12 -13.90
C VAL A 164 9.29 -16.89 -15.03
N ILE A 165 9.97 -17.98 -14.67
CA ILE A 165 10.38 -19.02 -15.62
C ILE A 165 9.49 -20.22 -15.33
N GLY A 166 8.70 -20.65 -16.32
CA GLY A 166 7.79 -21.80 -16.19
C GLY A 166 8.49 -23.15 -16.37
N GLU A 167 7.69 -24.20 -16.61
CA GLU A 167 8.17 -25.56 -16.86
C GLU A 167 9.05 -26.14 -15.74
N CYS A 168 10.32 -26.42 -16.03
CA CYS A 168 11.30 -26.93 -15.08
C CYS A 168 11.92 -25.85 -14.19
N GLY A 169 11.62 -24.57 -14.45
CA GLY A 169 12.13 -23.43 -13.71
C GLY A 169 13.60 -23.08 -13.93
N GLY A 170 14.22 -23.67 -14.96
CA GLY A 170 15.54 -23.28 -15.43
C GLY A 170 15.46 -22.44 -16.71
N ALA A 171 16.36 -21.46 -16.83
CA ALA A 171 16.36 -20.51 -17.92
C ALA A 171 16.80 -21.16 -19.25
N MET A 172 15.85 -21.33 -20.18
CA MET A 172 16.10 -21.94 -21.50
C MET A 172 15.87 -21.00 -22.67
N GLN A 173 15.29 -19.82 -22.42
CA GLN A 173 15.02 -18.81 -23.42
C GLN A 173 15.34 -17.41 -22.87
N ARG A 174 15.82 -16.53 -23.75
CA ARG A 174 15.94 -15.09 -23.47
C ARG A 174 14.69 -14.34 -23.91
N ALA A 175 14.32 -13.32 -23.16
CA ALA A 175 13.28 -12.37 -23.52
C ALA A 175 13.66 -10.96 -23.06
N ASN A 176 12.85 -9.96 -23.43
CA ASN A 176 12.99 -8.60 -22.95
C ASN A 176 12.06 -8.35 -21.76
N CYS A 177 12.59 -7.74 -20.70
CA CYS A 177 11.79 -7.30 -19.56
C CYS A 177 10.70 -6.31 -20.05
N PRO A 178 9.41 -6.56 -19.77
CA PRO A 178 8.32 -5.71 -20.25
C PRO A 178 8.37 -4.29 -19.64
N GLU A 179 9.05 -4.13 -18.49
CA GLU A 179 9.10 -2.85 -17.78
C GLU A 179 10.32 -2.00 -18.15
N CYS A 180 11.48 -2.62 -18.42
CA CYS A 180 12.72 -1.87 -18.66
C CYS A 180 13.49 -2.24 -19.93
N GLY A 181 13.02 -3.23 -20.69
CA GLY A 181 13.64 -3.68 -21.94
C GLY A 181 14.96 -4.43 -21.80
N LEU A 182 15.51 -4.59 -20.59
CA LEU A 182 16.72 -5.39 -20.36
C LEU A 182 16.44 -6.89 -20.53
N THR A 183 17.46 -7.64 -20.95
CA THR A 183 17.37 -9.09 -21.15
C THR A 183 17.05 -9.82 -19.84
N ILE A 184 16.06 -10.71 -19.90
CA ILE A 184 15.63 -11.63 -18.84
C ILE A 184 15.68 -13.09 -19.34
N GLY A 185 15.63 -14.04 -18.42
CA GLY A 185 15.75 -15.46 -18.74
C GLY A 185 17.23 -15.85 -18.90
N GLY A 186 17.55 -16.63 -19.93
CA GLY A 186 18.87 -17.22 -20.12
C GLY A 186 18.82 -18.47 -21.01
N GLU A 187 19.89 -19.27 -21.00
CA GLU A 187 20.02 -20.47 -21.84
C GLU A 187 20.72 -21.59 -21.07
N ASN A 188 20.50 -22.85 -21.47
CA ASN A 188 21.11 -24.04 -20.86
C ASN A 188 20.87 -24.13 -19.35
N HIS A 189 19.68 -23.74 -18.92
CA HIS A 189 19.26 -23.58 -17.52
C HIS A 189 20.09 -22.58 -16.70
N ALA A 190 20.92 -21.77 -17.34
CA ALA A 190 21.71 -20.72 -16.71
C ALA A 190 21.06 -19.36 -16.97
N LEU A 191 20.86 -18.59 -15.90
CA LEU A 191 20.35 -17.23 -15.99
C LEU A 191 21.34 -16.31 -16.70
N GLU A 192 20.80 -15.39 -17.48
CA GLU A 192 21.53 -14.27 -18.05
C GLU A 192 22.09 -13.36 -16.95
N SER A 193 23.28 -12.80 -17.18
CA SER A 193 24.01 -12.03 -16.16
C SER A 193 23.16 -10.89 -15.58
N GLY A 194 23.18 -10.76 -14.25
CA GLY A 194 22.43 -9.75 -13.51
C GLY A 194 20.96 -10.10 -13.23
N ASN A 195 20.44 -11.21 -13.79
CA ASN A 195 19.18 -11.77 -13.32
C ASN A 195 19.38 -12.52 -12.01
N THR A 196 18.39 -12.46 -11.12
CA THR A 196 18.50 -13.06 -9.77
C THR A 196 17.21 -13.78 -9.37
N LEU A 197 17.31 -14.79 -8.50
CA LEU A 197 16.15 -15.43 -7.88
C LEU A 197 15.39 -14.41 -7.01
N ALA A 198 14.06 -14.47 -7.05
CA ALA A 198 13.17 -13.61 -6.30
C ALA A 198 12.55 -14.35 -5.11
N SER A 199 13.39 -14.79 -4.18
CA SER A 199 13.01 -15.51 -2.95
C SER A 199 11.91 -14.82 -2.14
N GLU A 200 11.77 -13.49 -2.27
CA GLU A 200 10.72 -12.72 -1.59
C GLU A 200 9.30 -12.96 -2.12
N MET A 201 9.13 -13.64 -3.25
CA MET A 201 7.83 -13.97 -3.82
C MET A 201 7.26 -15.22 -3.17
N ASP A 202 8.05 -16.29 -3.09
CA ASP A 202 7.58 -17.64 -2.73
C ASP A 202 8.39 -18.30 -1.61
N GLY A 203 9.41 -17.64 -1.07
CA GLY A 203 10.28 -18.15 -0.01
C GLY A 203 11.38 -19.10 -0.49
N ALA A 204 11.57 -19.25 -1.81
CA ALA A 204 12.55 -20.19 -2.34
C ALA A 204 13.99 -19.78 -1.99
N ARG A 205 14.77 -20.72 -1.44
CA ARG A 205 16.21 -20.52 -1.20
C ARG A 205 17.04 -20.69 -2.47
N TYR A 206 16.55 -21.50 -3.39
CA TYR A 206 17.20 -21.87 -4.64
C TYR A 206 16.20 -21.82 -5.79
N ALA A 207 16.70 -21.65 -7.02
CA ALA A 207 15.87 -21.80 -8.21
C ALA A 207 15.36 -23.24 -8.32
N ALA A 208 14.16 -23.40 -8.86
CA ALA A 208 13.53 -24.72 -9.03
C ALA A 208 14.43 -25.67 -9.83
N TRP A 209 15.16 -25.14 -10.83
CA TRP A 209 16.27 -25.82 -11.47
C TRP A 209 17.61 -25.38 -10.88
N SER A 210 18.12 -26.13 -9.92
CA SER A 210 19.48 -25.98 -9.40
C SER A 210 19.98 -27.31 -8.84
N ASP A 211 21.30 -27.54 -8.86
CA ASP A 211 21.89 -28.74 -8.26
C ASP A 211 21.52 -28.85 -6.77
N GLN A 212 21.43 -27.72 -6.07
CA GLN A 212 21.03 -27.66 -4.67
C GLN A 212 19.55 -28.01 -4.45
N ALA A 213 18.63 -27.52 -5.29
CA ALA A 213 17.22 -27.94 -5.24
C ALA A 213 17.04 -29.43 -5.60
N ASN A 214 17.85 -29.92 -6.54
CA ASN A 214 17.86 -31.33 -6.92
C ASN A 214 18.38 -32.22 -5.78
N MET A 215 19.43 -31.80 -5.06
CA MET A 215 19.97 -32.54 -3.91
C MET A 215 19.02 -32.60 -2.71
N GLU A 216 18.22 -31.56 -2.44
CA GLU A 216 17.21 -31.57 -1.37
C GLU A 216 16.03 -32.53 -1.66
N ASN A 217 15.80 -32.89 -2.93
CA ASN A 217 14.80 -33.90 -3.33
C ASN A 217 15.31 -35.35 -3.23
N TYR A 218 16.61 -35.58 -3.09
CA TYR A 218 17.19 -36.89 -2.79
C TYR A 218 17.39 -37.05 -1.28
N VAL A 219 16.30 -37.00 -0.51
CA VAL A 219 16.32 -37.64 0.81
C VAL A 219 16.38 -39.14 0.54
N PHE A 220 17.56 -39.73 0.68
CA PHE A 220 17.67 -41.17 0.79
C PHE A 220 16.88 -41.54 2.05
N ASP A 221 15.68 -42.09 1.88
CA ASP A 221 15.04 -42.87 2.93
C ASP A 221 16.05 -43.96 3.30
N ASN A 222 16.70 -43.76 4.45
CA ASN A 222 17.75 -44.63 4.93
C ASN A 222 17.25 -46.08 4.97
N ILE A 223 18.00 -46.94 4.29
CA ILE A 223 17.89 -48.41 4.26
C ILE A 223 17.85 -48.98 5.68
#